data_AF-A0AA88U4F0-F1
#
_entry.id   AF-A0AA88U4F0-F1
#
_cell.length_a   1.000
_cell.length_b   1.000
_cell.length_c   1.000
_cell.angle_alpha   90.00
_cell.angle_beta   90.00
_cell.angle_gamma   90.00
#
_symmetry.space_group_name_H-M   'P 1'
#
loop_
_entity.id
_entity.type
_entity.pdbx_description
1 polymer ?
#
loop_
_entity_poly.entity_id
_entity_poly.type
_entity_poly.pdbx_seq_one_letter_code
_entity_poly.pdbx_strand_id
1 'polypeptide(L)'
;MGHSSKKKKRGGGGGGGGGRRSKGRTPSKDYNSLGGDGGELLAEELTALCAIFQEDCKVVSESPPQIAINLSDVRRFFSYGVSDEWSNRPYSKDSGYEDLDVSALLSVRCLPGYPYKCPKLQITPEKGLSKADADNLLSLLHDQANSNSREGRVMIYNLVEAAQEFLSEIVPLGHSHES
;
A
#
# COMPACT_ATOMS: atom_id res chain seq x y z
N MET A 1 -65.79 -38.21 -48.82
CA MET A 1 -64.83 -38.84 -47.88
C MET A 1 -63.50 -38.10 -47.99
N GLY A 2 -62.84 -37.78 -46.87
CA GLY A 2 -61.48 -37.22 -46.78
C GLY A 2 -61.40 -35.68 -46.78
N HIS A 3 -61.16 -35.02 -45.62
CA HIS A 3 -59.85 -34.57 -45.09
C HIS A 3 -59.18 -33.44 -45.92
N SER A 4 -58.48 -32.43 -45.40
CA SER A 4 -58.41 -31.64 -44.15
C SER A 4 -57.30 -30.59 -44.37
N SER A 5 -57.54 -29.37 -43.88
CA SER A 5 -56.61 -28.31 -43.44
C SER A 5 -55.10 -28.37 -43.80
N LYS A 6 -54.60 -27.30 -44.45
CA LYS A 6 -53.20 -26.80 -44.27
C LYS A 6 -53.07 -25.28 -44.50
N LYS A 7 -52.91 -24.58 -43.38
CA LYS A 7 -51.98 -23.46 -43.09
C LYS A 7 -51.83 -22.33 -44.13
N LYS A 8 -52.48 -21.18 -43.86
CA LYS A 8 -52.21 -19.89 -44.53
C LYS A 8 -51.05 -19.13 -43.86
N LYS A 9 -50.19 -18.59 -44.72
CA LYS A 9 -49.05 -17.69 -44.46
C LYS A 9 -49.55 -16.24 -44.43
N ARG A 10 -48.98 -15.40 -43.55
CA ARG A 10 -48.78 -13.93 -43.64
C ARG A 10 -48.30 -13.49 -42.23
N GLY A 11 -47.15 -12.86 -42.01
CA GLY A 11 -46.42 -11.94 -42.87
C GLY A 11 -46.73 -10.51 -42.47
N GLY A 12 -46.02 -10.02 -41.44
CA GLY A 12 -45.54 -8.63 -41.30
C GLY A 12 -46.53 -7.53 -40.92
N GLY A 13 -46.09 -6.68 -39.97
CA GLY A 13 -46.48 -5.26 -39.93
C GLY A 13 -47.19 -4.81 -38.66
N GLY A 14 -46.48 -4.79 -37.53
CA GLY A 14 -46.99 -4.25 -36.27
C GLY A 14 -46.96 -2.72 -36.24
N GLY A 15 -48.10 -2.13 -35.87
CA GLY A 15 -48.23 -0.72 -35.52
C GLY A 15 -49.36 -0.55 -34.50
N GLY A 16 -49.01 -0.08 -33.29
CA GLY A 16 -49.90 0.69 -32.42
C GLY A 16 -50.85 -0.07 -31.48
N GLY A 17 -50.48 -0.12 -30.19
CA GLY A 17 -51.45 0.05 -29.10
C GLY A 17 -51.64 -1.12 -28.15
N GLY A 18 -51.06 -1.03 -26.95
CA GLY A 18 -51.65 -1.63 -25.75
C GLY A 18 -50.82 -2.67 -24.99
N GLY A 19 -49.93 -2.19 -24.11
CA GLY A 19 -49.73 -2.82 -22.80
C GLY A 19 -48.71 -3.95 -22.68
N ARG A 20 -47.45 -3.57 -22.44
CA ARG A 20 -46.60 -3.97 -21.28
C ARG A 20 -45.16 -3.56 -21.59
N ARG A 21 -44.73 -2.48 -20.94
CA ARG A 21 -43.46 -1.77 -21.15
C ARG A 21 -42.26 -2.69 -20.83
N SER A 22 -41.73 -3.38 -21.82
CA SER A 22 -40.35 -3.86 -21.83
C SER A 22 -39.46 -2.84 -22.54
N LYS A 23 -38.93 -1.88 -21.78
CA LYS A 23 -37.68 -1.14 -22.05
C LYS A 23 -37.43 -0.16 -20.90
N GLY A 24 -37.05 -0.74 -19.78
CA GLY A 24 -36.34 -0.05 -18.71
C GLY A 24 -35.11 -0.88 -18.41
N ARG A 25 -34.15 -0.93 -19.36
CA ARG A 25 -32.78 -1.29 -18.99
C ARG A 25 -32.35 -0.11 -18.13
N THR A 26 -32.60 -0.22 -16.83
CA THR A 26 -32.02 0.68 -15.84
C THR A 26 -30.53 0.74 -16.18
N PRO A 27 -29.95 1.92 -16.42
CA PRO A 27 -28.51 2.00 -16.40
C PRO A 27 -28.11 1.51 -15.01
N SER A 28 -27.28 0.47 -14.98
CA SER A 28 -26.51 0.11 -13.81
C SER A 28 -25.69 1.36 -13.44
N LYS A 29 -26.22 2.12 -12.50
CA LYS A 29 -25.71 3.32 -11.86
C LYS A 29 -26.67 3.48 -10.68
N ASP A 30 -26.25 3.27 -9.44
CA ASP A 30 -25.16 4.00 -8.83
C ASP A 30 -24.36 3.10 -7.85
N TYR A 31 -23.19 2.66 -8.28
CA TYR A 31 -22.04 2.39 -7.39
C TYR A 31 -20.85 3.25 -7.82
N ASN A 32 -21.12 4.46 -8.33
CA ASN A 32 -20.07 5.33 -8.86
C ASN A 32 -20.02 6.70 -8.20
N SER A 33 -20.49 6.79 -6.96
CA SER A 33 -20.25 7.94 -6.07
C SER A 33 -19.14 7.68 -5.03
N LEU A 34 -18.42 6.55 -5.12
CA LEU A 34 -17.19 6.28 -4.35
C LEU A 34 -15.94 6.87 -5.01
N GLY A 35 -16.11 7.85 -5.91
CA GLY A 35 -15.02 8.50 -6.65
C GLY A 35 -14.37 9.67 -5.92
N GLY A 36 -14.86 10.07 -4.75
CA GLY A 36 -14.29 11.15 -3.92
C GLY A 36 -13.52 10.63 -2.71
N ASP A 37 -13.98 9.54 -2.10
CA ASP A 37 -13.49 9.03 -0.82
C ASP A 37 -12.06 8.47 -0.89
N GLY A 38 -11.72 7.70 -1.93
CA GLY A 38 -10.38 7.12 -2.06
C GLY A 38 -9.24 8.15 -2.19
N GLY A 39 -9.55 9.35 -2.68
CA GLY A 39 -8.60 10.48 -2.72
C GLY A 39 -8.45 11.16 -1.36
N GLU A 40 -9.56 11.32 -0.64
CA GLU A 40 -9.60 11.90 0.72
C GLU A 40 -8.89 10.98 1.72
N LEU A 41 -9.22 9.69 1.73
CA LEU A 41 -8.55 8.66 2.55
C LEU A 41 -7.05 8.60 2.31
N LEU A 42 -6.62 8.70 1.04
CA LEU A 42 -5.20 8.75 0.71
C LEU A 42 -4.55 10.04 1.22
N ALA A 43 -5.20 11.20 1.04
CA ALA A 43 -4.66 12.47 1.51
C ALA A 43 -4.52 12.53 3.03
N GLU A 44 -5.49 11.99 3.77
CA GLU A 44 -5.43 11.82 5.22
C GLU A 44 -4.26 10.91 5.63
N GLU A 45 -4.11 9.77 4.97
CA GLU A 45 -2.99 8.85 5.24
C GLU A 45 -1.64 9.52 4.96
N LEU A 46 -1.48 10.21 3.83
CA LEU A 46 -0.25 10.93 3.50
C LEU A 46 0.08 12.02 4.52
N THR A 47 -0.93 12.77 4.96
CA THR A 47 -0.76 13.81 5.98
C THR A 47 -0.35 13.21 7.31
N ALA A 48 -0.98 12.11 7.73
CA ALA A 48 -0.62 11.39 8.94
C ALA A 48 0.81 10.83 8.87
N LEU A 49 1.19 10.23 7.74
CA LEU A 49 2.56 9.74 7.52
C LEU A 49 3.59 10.86 7.60
N CYS A 50 3.32 12.00 6.96
CA CYS A 50 4.21 13.16 7.07
C CYS A 50 4.32 13.68 8.51
N ALA A 51 3.25 13.59 9.32
CA ALA A 51 3.29 13.97 10.73
C ALA A 51 4.06 12.96 11.60
N ILE A 52 3.97 11.65 11.29
CA ILE A 52 4.65 10.57 12.02
C ILE A 52 6.14 10.56 11.70
N PHE A 53 6.49 10.58 10.42
CA PHE A 53 7.86 10.41 9.94
C PHE A 53 8.58 11.74 9.70
N GLN A 54 7.87 12.86 9.71
CA GLN A 54 8.42 14.23 9.63
C GLN A 54 9.48 14.35 8.52
N GLU A 55 10.75 14.44 8.91
CA GLU A 55 11.92 14.63 8.03
C GLU A 55 12.17 13.43 7.10
N ASP A 56 11.76 12.24 7.53
CA ASP A 56 11.95 10.98 6.83
C ASP A 56 10.90 10.74 5.75
N CYS A 57 9.77 11.46 5.76
CA CYS A 57 8.75 11.38 4.73
C CYS A 57 8.82 12.57 3.76
N LYS A 58 9.00 12.27 2.47
CA LYS A 58 9.11 13.25 1.40
C LYS A 58 8.08 12.99 0.32
N VAL A 59 7.23 13.97 0.05
CA VAL A 59 6.31 13.93 -1.09
C VAL A 59 7.11 14.25 -2.36
N VAL A 60 7.22 13.27 -3.25
CA VAL A 60 7.99 13.37 -4.51
C VAL A 60 7.12 13.89 -5.65
N SER A 61 5.83 13.52 -5.66
CA SER A 61 4.86 13.96 -6.67
C SER A 61 3.47 13.99 -6.07
N GLU A 62 2.66 14.97 -6.47
CA GLU A 62 1.27 15.11 -6.02
C GLU A 62 0.27 14.51 -7.01
N SER A 63 0.67 14.27 -8.28
CA SER A 63 -0.21 13.72 -9.32
C SER A 63 0.56 12.87 -10.35
N PRO A 64 0.52 11.53 -10.24
CA PRO A 64 -0.08 10.77 -9.16
C PRO A 64 0.70 10.92 -7.83
N PRO A 65 0.04 10.76 -6.67
CA PRO A 65 0.70 10.84 -5.37
C PRO A 65 1.85 9.82 -5.27
N GLN A 66 3.04 10.32 -4.97
CA GLN A 66 4.23 9.54 -4.72
C GLN A 66 4.95 10.09 -3.51
N ILE A 67 5.27 9.22 -2.58
CA ILE A 67 6.06 9.54 -1.40
C ILE A 67 7.30 8.65 -1.32
N ALA A 68 8.34 9.16 -0.68
CA ALA A 68 9.52 8.42 -0.31
C ALA A 68 9.67 8.52 1.21
N ILE A 69 9.77 7.37 1.88
CA ILE A 69 9.96 7.27 3.33
C ILE A 69 11.31 6.63 3.58
N ASN A 70 12.16 7.30 4.36
CA ASN A 70 13.42 6.71 4.82
C ASN A 70 13.12 5.75 5.97
N LEU A 71 13.44 4.47 5.77
CA LEU A 71 13.29 3.41 6.74
C LEU A 71 14.66 3.19 7.39
N SER A 72 14.81 3.60 8.63
CA SER A 72 15.95 3.24 9.47
C SER A 72 15.52 2.22 10.52
N ASP A 73 16.46 1.40 11.01
CA ASP A 73 16.24 0.60 12.21
C ASP A 73 16.00 1.54 13.40
N VAL A 74 14.73 1.75 13.75
CA VAL A 74 14.34 2.58 14.90
C VAL A 74 14.38 1.79 16.22
N ARG A 75 14.62 0.48 16.15
CA ARG A 75 14.49 -0.41 17.32
C ARG A 75 15.73 -0.44 18.19
N ARG A 76 16.88 0.04 17.69
CA ARG A 76 18.09 0.15 18.53
C ARG A 76 18.00 1.18 19.65
N PHE A 77 17.17 2.23 19.50
CA PHE A 77 16.98 3.23 20.57
C PHE A 77 16.20 2.68 21.77
N PHE A 78 15.29 1.72 21.57
CA PHE A 78 14.52 1.14 22.68
C PHE A 78 15.21 -0.07 23.36
N SER A 79 16.30 -0.58 22.79
CA SER A 79 17.07 -1.67 23.41
C SER A 79 18.16 -1.19 24.38
N TYR A 80 18.46 0.11 24.43
CA TYR A 80 19.35 0.69 25.45
C TYR A 80 18.55 1.25 26.63
N GLY A 81 18.27 0.37 27.59
CA GLY A 81 18.11 0.77 28.99
C GLY A 81 16.70 1.03 29.49
N VAL A 82 15.89 -0.02 29.62
CA VAL A 82 15.19 -0.21 30.92
C VAL A 82 16.18 -0.93 31.83
N SER A 83 17.09 -0.16 32.40
CA SER A 83 17.83 -0.55 33.59
C SER A 83 17.97 0.73 34.39
N ASP A 84 16.97 0.92 35.25
CA ASP A 84 16.95 1.70 36.48
C ASP A 84 17.85 2.95 36.56
N GLU A 85 17.19 4.06 36.88
CA GLU A 85 17.74 5.17 37.65
C GLU A 85 18.58 6.23 36.91
N TRP A 86 17.91 7.36 36.66
CA TRP A 86 18.42 8.72 36.91
C TRP A 86 19.95 8.94 36.88
N SER A 87 20.46 9.37 35.73
CA SER A 87 21.61 10.31 35.64
C SER A 87 21.61 10.90 34.23
N ASN A 88 21.26 12.17 34.01
CA ASN A 88 22.02 13.37 34.35
C ASN A 88 23.49 13.33 33.87
N ARG A 89 23.69 13.98 32.70
CA ARG A 89 24.93 14.50 32.07
C ARG A 89 25.79 13.52 31.24
N PRO A 90 26.75 14.02 30.45
CA PRO A 90 26.55 14.67 29.15
C PRO A 90 27.42 14.00 28.06
N TYR A 91 26.94 14.01 26.81
CA TYR A 91 27.75 14.04 25.58
C TYR A 91 29.17 13.42 25.66
N SER A 92 29.29 12.10 25.74
CA SER A 92 30.53 11.40 25.40
C SER A 92 30.39 10.79 24.01
N LYS A 93 30.78 11.59 23.01
CA LYS A 93 31.36 11.08 21.75
C LYS A 93 32.60 10.26 22.12
N ASP A 94 32.46 8.95 22.34
CA ASP A 94 33.50 7.94 22.08
C ASP A 94 33.01 6.51 22.42
N SER A 95 31.81 6.12 21.96
CA SER A 95 31.44 4.71 21.93
C SER A 95 31.70 4.20 20.52
N GLY A 96 32.84 3.54 20.30
CA GLY A 96 33.22 2.85 19.06
C GLY A 96 32.31 1.66 18.71
N TYR A 97 31.00 1.86 18.74
CA TYR A 97 30.04 1.05 18.01
C TYR A 97 29.99 1.65 16.62
N GLU A 98 30.55 0.95 15.63
CA GLU A 98 30.18 1.23 14.23
C GLU A 98 28.65 1.13 14.18
N ASP A 99 28.01 2.24 13.80
CA ASP A 99 26.56 2.32 13.58
C ASP A 99 26.20 1.28 12.52
N LEU A 100 25.79 0.11 13.01
CA LEU A 100 25.28 -0.99 12.22
C LEU A 100 23.84 -0.67 11.81
N ASP A 101 23.64 0.54 11.29
CA ASP A 101 22.36 1.08 10.88
C ASP A 101 21.98 0.48 9.54
N VAL A 102 21.00 -0.43 9.57
CA VAL A 102 20.35 -0.89 8.34
C VAL A 102 19.31 0.16 7.97
N SER A 103 19.44 0.72 6.77
CA SER A 103 18.50 1.70 6.23
C SER A 103 18.15 1.44 4.77
N ALA A 104 16.93 1.81 4.41
CA ALA A 104 16.41 1.69 3.05
C ALA A 104 15.40 2.78 2.75
N LEU A 105 15.36 3.24 1.50
CA LEU A 105 14.36 4.19 1.05
C LEU A 105 13.19 3.45 0.40
N LEU A 106 11.99 3.58 0.99
CA LEU A 106 10.75 3.06 0.43
C LEU A 106 10.04 4.14 -0.38
N SER A 107 10.00 3.97 -1.70
CA SER A 107 9.20 4.81 -2.59
C SER A 107 7.86 4.15 -2.87
N VAL A 108 6.78 4.84 -2.52
CA VAL A 108 5.39 4.40 -2.71
C VAL A 108 4.72 5.31 -3.73
N ARG A 109 4.27 4.74 -4.84
CA ARG A 109 3.48 5.45 -5.86
C ARG A 109 2.06 4.91 -5.90
N CYS A 110 1.11 5.73 -5.48
CA CYS A 110 -0.31 5.39 -5.45
C CYS A 110 -0.91 5.46 -6.85
N LEU A 111 -1.64 4.41 -7.24
CA LEU A 111 -2.32 4.34 -8.53
C LEU A 111 -3.79 4.72 -8.41
N PRO A 112 -4.43 5.20 -9.50
CA PRO A 112 -5.87 5.44 -9.52
C PRO A 112 -6.66 4.16 -9.20
N GLY A 113 -7.36 4.18 -8.07
CA GLY A 113 -8.09 3.02 -7.52
C GLY A 113 -7.54 2.49 -6.19
N TYR A 114 -6.51 3.11 -5.61
CA TYR A 114 -6.16 2.92 -4.21
C TYR A 114 -7.35 3.28 -3.29
N PRO A 115 -7.59 2.56 -2.17
CA PRO A 115 -6.85 1.40 -1.63
C PRO A 115 -7.18 0.04 -2.27
N TYR A 116 -8.15 -0.05 -3.18
CA TYR A 116 -8.54 -1.31 -3.84
C TYR A 116 -7.54 -1.81 -4.89
N LYS A 117 -6.53 -1.00 -5.22
CA LYS A 117 -5.38 -1.38 -6.04
C LYS A 117 -4.11 -1.16 -5.24
N CYS A 118 -3.22 -2.14 -5.28
CA CYS A 118 -1.92 -2.05 -4.65
C CYS A 118 -1.11 -0.87 -5.22
N PRO A 119 -0.46 -0.09 -4.37
CA PRO A 119 0.50 0.92 -4.82
C PRO A 119 1.71 0.24 -5.47
N LYS A 120 2.45 1.01 -6.29
CA LYS A 120 3.76 0.56 -6.78
C LYS A 120 4.80 0.84 -5.70
N LEU A 121 5.43 -0.22 -5.24
CA LEU A 121 6.47 -0.19 -4.23
C LEU A 121 7.83 -0.31 -4.91
N GLN A 122 8.80 0.47 -4.43
CA GLN A 122 10.19 0.38 -4.83
C GLN A 122 11.06 0.59 -3.60
N ILE A 123 12.02 -0.31 -3.40
CA ILE A 123 12.99 -0.23 -2.32
C ILE A 123 14.34 0.12 -2.93
N THR A 124 14.98 1.15 -2.39
CA THR A 124 16.37 1.47 -2.68
C THR A 124 17.19 1.15 -1.42
N PRO A 125 18.07 0.14 -1.45
CA PRO A 125 18.93 -0.15 -0.31
C PRO A 125 19.91 1.02 -0.10
N GLU A 126 20.11 1.44 1.15
CA GLU A 126 21.02 2.54 1.49
C GLU A 126 22.23 2.05 2.29
N LYS A 127 22.03 1.69 3.56
CA LYS A 127 23.09 1.22 4.46
C LYS A 127 22.75 -0.14 5.02
N GLY A 128 23.73 -1.03 5.15
CA GLY A 128 23.57 -2.32 5.82
C GLY A 128 22.61 -3.33 5.15
N LEU A 129 21.79 -2.91 4.18
CA LEU A 129 20.81 -3.76 3.51
C LEU A 129 21.42 -4.44 2.29
N SER A 130 21.54 -5.77 2.33
CA SER A 130 21.97 -6.53 1.16
C SER A 130 20.92 -6.49 0.06
N LYS A 131 21.34 -6.67 -1.20
CA LYS A 131 20.40 -6.73 -2.32
C LYS A 131 19.38 -7.87 -2.16
N ALA A 132 19.82 -9.02 -1.64
CA ALA A 132 18.94 -10.15 -1.41
C ALA A 132 17.86 -9.81 -0.36
N ASP A 133 18.24 -9.14 0.72
CA ASP A 133 17.30 -8.70 1.75
C ASP A 133 16.34 -7.62 1.24
N ALA A 134 16.81 -6.72 0.38
CA ALA A 134 15.96 -5.74 -0.28
C ALA A 134 14.91 -6.41 -1.20
N ASP A 135 15.31 -7.43 -1.96
CA ASP A 135 14.41 -8.20 -2.83
C ASP A 135 13.39 -9.02 -2.00
N ASN A 136 13.83 -9.58 -0.86
CA ASN A 136 12.96 -10.27 0.09
C ASN A 136 11.94 -9.31 0.72
N LEU A 137 12.40 -8.15 1.18
CA LEU A 137 11.54 -7.09 1.74
C LEU A 137 10.53 -6.62 0.70
N LEU A 138 10.95 -6.40 -0.55
CA LEU A 138 10.05 -6.00 -1.62
C LEU A 138 8.94 -7.03 -1.85
N SER A 139 9.29 -8.31 -1.84
CA SER A 139 8.34 -9.42 -2.01
C SER A 139 7.34 -9.46 -0.85
N LEU A 140 7.81 -9.34 0.38
CA LEU A 140 6.96 -9.30 1.59
C LEU A 140 5.95 -8.14 1.52
N LEU A 141 6.41 -6.93 1.20
CA LEU A 141 5.53 -5.76 1.11
C LEU A 141 4.52 -5.90 -0.03
N HIS A 142 4.88 -6.52 -1.15
CA HIS A 142 3.93 -6.82 -2.22
C HIS A 142 2.81 -7.77 -1.76
N ASP A 143 3.16 -8.83 -1.04
CA ASP A 143 2.16 -9.78 -0.52
C ASP A 143 1.21 -9.12 0.49
N GLN A 144 1.76 -8.30 1.39
CA GLN A 144 0.94 -7.52 2.31
C GLN A 144 0.05 -6.50 1.59
N ALA A 145 0.57 -5.79 0.59
CA ALA A 145 -0.23 -4.84 -0.20
C ALA A 145 -1.36 -5.55 -0.96
N ASN A 146 -1.10 -6.74 -1.50
CA ASN A 146 -2.10 -7.58 -2.15
C ASN A 146 -3.20 -8.00 -1.17
N SER A 147 -2.84 -8.38 0.06
CA SER A 147 -3.83 -8.72 1.10
C SER A 147 -4.69 -7.51 1.48
N ASN A 148 -4.05 -6.38 1.81
CA ASN A 148 -4.75 -5.16 2.22
C ASN A 148 -5.65 -4.58 1.11
N SER A 149 -5.26 -4.70 -0.16
CA SER A 149 -6.09 -4.25 -1.29
C SER A 149 -7.42 -5.00 -1.41
N ARG A 150 -7.49 -6.24 -0.93
CA ARG A 150 -8.75 -7.03 -0.90
C ARG A 150 -9.70 -6.52 0.17
N GLU A 151 -9.15 -5.99 1.26
CA GLU A 151 -9.91 -5.36 2.33
C GLU A 151 -10.33 -3.93 1.98
N GLY A 152 -9.67 -3.31 1.01
CA GLY A 152 -9.96 -1.94 0.57
C GLY A 152 -9.59 -0.90 1.64
N ARG A 153 -8.52 -1.14 2.39
CA ARG A 153 -8.04 -0.25 3.44
C ARG A 153 -6.75 0.43 3.03
N VAL A 154 -6.57 1.65 3.52
CA VAL A 154 -5.27 2.32 3.47
C VAL A 154 -4.22 1.45 4.15
N MET A 155 -3.04 1.32 3.55
CA MET A 155 -2.07 0.28 3.86
C MET A 155 -0.63 0.79 3.88
N ILE A 156 -0.35 2.04 3.53
CA ILE A 156 1.02 2.56 3.46
C ILE A 156 1.68 2.52 4.83
N TYR A 157 0.96 2.92 5.88
CA TYR A 157 1.48 2.83 7.25
C TYR A 157 1.83 1.39 7.63
N ASN A 158 0.94 0.43 7.38
CA ASN A 158 1.18 -0.99 7.68
C ASN A 158 2.38 -1.54 6.91
N LEU A 159 2.55 -1.13 5.65
CA LEU A 159 3.71 -1.53 4.84
C LEU A 159 5.01 -0.95 5.40
N VAL A 160 5.00 0.29 5.87
CA VAL A 160 6.16 0.92 6.51
C VAL A 160 6.51 0.20 7.80
N GLU A 161 5.51 -0.11 8.64
CA GLU A 161 5.68 -0.84 9.89
C GLU A 161 6.28 -2.23 9.65
N ALA A 162 5.73 -3.00 8.70
CA ALA A 162 6.26 -4.31 8.34
C ALA A 162 7.68 -4.22 7.76
N ALA A 163 8.00 -3.15 7.03
CA ALA A 163 9.35 -2.92 6.53
C ALA A 163 10.34 -2.63 7.65
N GLN A 164 9.97 -1.78 8.60
CA GLN A 164 10.79 -1.49 9.78
C GLN A 164 11.00 -2.73 10.65
N GLU A 165 9.97 -3.56 10.82
CA GLU A 165 10.07 -4.84 11.53
C GLU A 165 11.09 -5.77 10.85
N PHE A 166 10.99 -5.92 9.53
CA PHE A 166 11.94 -6.72 8.76
C PHE A 166 13.37 -6.20 8.89
N LEU A 167 13.59 -4.88 8.76
CA LEU A 167 14.91 -4.28 8.92
C LEU A 167 15.48 -4.50 10.32
N SER A 168 14.62 -4.54 11.35
CA SER A 168 15.03 -4.85 12.73
C SER A 168 15.40 -6.30 12.99
N GLU A 169 14.93 -7.22 12.14
CA GLU A 169 15.32 -8.63 12.18
C GLU A 169 16.65 -8.88 11.47
N ILE A 170 17.01 -8.03 10.50
CA ILE A 170 18.29 -8.15 9.80
C ILE A 170 19.41 -7.87 10.80
N VAL A 171 20.12 -8.93 11.18
CA VAL A 171 21.35 -8.82 11.93
C VAL A 171 22.37 -8.14 11.02
N PRO A 172 22.82 -6.91 11.33
CA PRO A 172 23.85 -6.27 10.55
C PRO A 172 25.10 -7.15 10.63
N LEU A 173 25.70 -7.47 9.48
CA LEU A 173 26.90 -8.31 9.37
C LEU A 173 28.12 -7.59 9.98
N GLY A 174 28.13 -7.46 11.30
CA GLY A 174 29.16 -6.81 12.11
C GLY A 174 29.73 -7.69 13.23
N HIS A 175 29.35 -8.97 13.30
CA HIS A 175 29.90 -9.91 14.27
C HIS A 175 30.51 -11.14 13.56
N SER A 176 31.67 -10.93 12.94
CA SER A 176 32.71 -11.95 12.93
C SER A 176 33.89 -11.37 13.72
N HIS A 177 33.74 -11.32 15.05
CA HIS A 177 34.88 -11.12 15.93
C HIS A 177 35.60 -12.46 16.06
N GLU A 178 36.44 -12.77 15.06
CA GLU A 178 37.47 -13.77 15.19
C GLU A 178 38.64 -13.14 15.96
N SER A 179 38.86 -13.59 17.21
CA SER A 179 40.13 -13.49 17.93
C SER A 179 40.16 -14.57 19.01
#